data_AF-A0AA88I9U9-F1
#
_entry.id   AF-A0AA88I9U9-F1
#
_cell.length_a   1.000
_cell.length_b   1.000
_cell.length_c   1.000
_cell.angle_alpha   90.00
_cell.angle_beta   90.00
_cell.angle_gamma   90.00
#
_symmetry.space_group_name_H-M   'P 1'
#
loop_
_entity.id
_entity.type
_entity.pdbx_description
1 polymer ?
#
loop_
_entity_poly.entity_id
_entity_poly.type
_entity_poly.pdbx_seq_one_letter_code
_entity_poly.pdbx_strand_id
1 'polypeptide(L)'
;MHHKTFVWKKENCFVYYSGYGDCLLDQPSVNLLEERRVVKRPGEHNKFGVNRQCELVFGPGSKVCPYMPECKRLWCTTAAGEIEGCRTQHMPWADGTECGGNKKKYCIKGECVSRNSMKNTKPVDGGWGPWQEWSSCSRTCGGGIQKRERFCNFPTPVHGGNYCLGNRTQYKTCQRQECPPHNALDFRALQCSSHDRHHYNIPGVPQDVKWHPKYVGIAPKDRCKLFCTVGTSSAYYLLAEKVTDGTVCGPDTDDMCVNGRCIPSGCDHNLYSNVKLDMCGVCGGDNSTCEIKKGTFNRTSYGYNEVVIIPEGSSYIDIKQYGYMGTNRDDNYLGTVDIS
;
A
#
# COMPACT_ATOMS: atom_id res chain seq x y z
N MET A 1 8.87 -15.79 30.54
CA MET A 1 9.56 -15.80 29.23
C MET A 1 9.17 -17.06 28.46
N HIS A 2 8.18 -16.97 27.57
CA HIS A 2 7.79 -18.10 26.71
C HIS A 2 8.48 -17.96 25.35
N HIS A 3 9.66 -18.55 25.18
CA HIS A 3 10.35 -18.60 23.90
C HIS A 3 9.78 -19.73 23.03
N LYS A 4 8.73 -19.40 22.29
CA LYS A 4 8.11 -20.25 21.26
C LYS A 4 8.84 -20.04 19.92
N THR A 5 9.93 -20.76 19.66
CA THR A 5 10.42 -20.94 18.30
C THR A 5 9.56 -21.98 17.60
N PHE A 6 8.44 -21.54 17.00
CA PHE A 6 7.65 -22.39 16.12
C PHE A 6 8.23 -22.43 14.71
N VAL A 7 7.95 -23.53 14.00
CA VAL A 7 7.97 -23.66 12.54
C VAL A 7 7.65 -22.32 11.90
N TRP A 8 8.50 -21.83 10.97
CA TRP A 8 8.26 -20.59 10.22
C TRP A 8 6.85 -20.59 9.64
N LYS A 9 5.92 -19.97 10.35
CA LYS A 9 4.58 -19.66 9.89
C LYS A 9 4.63 -18.19 9.58
N LYS A 10 4.20 -17.80 8.38
CA LYS A 10 3.91 -16.39 8.13
C LYS A 10 2.85 -15.98 9.16
N GLU A 11 3.24 -15.14 10.11
CA GLU A 11 2.27 -14.42 10.92
C GLU A 11 1.47 -13.49 9.98
N ASN A 12 0.22 -13.21 10.34
CA ASN A 12 -0.71 -12.44 9.53
C ASN A 12 -0.22 -11.01 9.20
N CYS A 13 0.87 -10.55 9.82
CA CYS A 13 1.49 -9.23 9.61
C CYS A 13 2.47 -9.15 8.43
N PHE A 14 2.89 -10.28 7.82
CA PHE A 14 3.85 -10.29 6.71
C PHE A 14 3.19 -10.24 5.32
N VAL A 15 2.24 -9.34 5.12
CA VAL A 15 1.59 -9.16 3.81
C VAL A 15 1.76 -7.73 3.35
N TYR A 16 2.17 -7.61 2.09
CA TYR A 16 2.64 -6.39 1.48
C TYR A 16 1.45 -5.50 1.08
N TYR A 17 1.18 -4.44 1.84
CA TYR A 17 -0.03 -3.61 1.68
C TYR A 17 0.20 -2.24 1.05
N SER A 18 1.44 -1.89 0.69
CA SER A 18 1.78 -0.49 0.33
C SER A 18 2.39 -0.33 -1.06
N GLY A 19 2.27 -1.34 -1.93
CA GLY A 19 2.62 -1.12 -3.34
C GLY A 19 4.09 -1.03 -3.71
N TYR A 20 5.01 -1.07 -2.75
CA TYR A 20 6.46 -1.21 -2.98
C TYR A 20 6.90 -2.58 -3.56
N GLY A 21 5.97 -3.40 -4.06
CA GLY A 21 6.18 -4.81 -4.43
C GLY A 21 5.86 -5.06 -5.89
N ASP A 22 5.69 -3.99 -6.67
CA ASP A 22 5.35 -4.05 -8.09
C ASP A 22 6.43 -4.81 -8.89
N CYS A 23 7.69 -4.80 -8.44
CA CYS A 23 8.78 -5.62 -9.00
C CYS A 23 8.60 -7.14 -8.84
N LEU A 24 7.65 -7.60 -8.02
CA LEU A 24 7.30 -9.01 -7.88
C LEU A 24 6.14 -9.43 -8.80
N LEU A 25 5.56 -8.49 -9.56
CA LEU A 25 4.50 -8.77 -10.52
C LEU A 25 5.04 -9.22 -11.87
N ASP A 26 6.29 -8.87 -12.18
CA ASP A 26 6.95 -9.28 -13.41
C ASP A 26 7.32 -10.76 -13.35
N GLN A 27 6.89 -11.51 -14.35
CA GLN A 27 7.29 -12.90 -14.49
C GLN A 27 8.80 -12.95 -14.82
N PRO A 28 9.63 -13.72 -14.08
CA PRO A 28 11.05 -13.79 -14.38
C PRO A 28 11.27 -14.30 -15.81
N SER A 29 12.16 -13.66 -16.55
CA SER A 29 12.53 -14.05 -17.92
C SER A 29 13.18 -15.44 -17.99
N VAL A 30 13.74 -15.91 -16.87
CA VAL A 30 14.34 -17.23 -16.73
C VAL A 30 13.78 -17.94 -15.51
N ASN A 31 13.21 -19.13 -15.73
CA ASN A 31 12.70 -19.97 -14.65
C ASN A 31 13.84 -20.79 -14.01
N LEU A 32 14.65 -20.14 -13.17
CA LEU A 32 15.75 -20.78 -12.41
C LEU A 32 15.29 -21.85 -11.40
N LEU A 33 13.97 -22.03 -11.23
CA LEU A 33 13.35 -23.07 -10.41
C LEU A 33 13.05 -24.34 -11.21
N GLU A 34 12.80 -24.24 -12.52
CA GLU A 34 12.57 -25.41 -13.37
C GLU A 34 13.83 -26.24 -13.63
N GLU A 35 15.00 -25.60 -13.70
CA GLU A 35 16.30 -26.29 -13.80
C GLU A 35 16.66 -27.06 -12.50
N ARG A 36 16.03 -26.71 -11.37
CA ARG A 36 16.20 -27.35 -10.06
C ARG A 36 14.93 -28.05 -9.58
N ARG A 37 14.19 -28.70 -10.49
CA ARG A 37 12.94 -29.46 -10.23
C ARG A 37 13.02 -30.61 -9.22
N VAL A 38 14.07 -30.69 -8.42
CA VAL A 38 14.00 -31.35 -7.12
C VAL A 38 14.12 -30.26 -6.07
N VAL A 39 12.98 -29.82 -5.52
CA VAL A 39 12.92 -29.10 -4.24
C VAL A 39 13.44 -30.07 -3.17
N LYS A 40 14.77 -30.23 -3.13
CA LYS A 40 15.46 -31.07 -2.16
C LYS A 40 15.43 -30.29 -0.86
N ARG A 41 14.99 -30.95 0.21
CA ARG A 41 14.98 -30.32 1.53
C ARG A 41 16.42 -30.04 1.94
N PRO A 42 16.71 -28.97 2.70
CA PRO A 42 18.09 -28.57 2.96
C PRO A 42 18.94 -29.69 3.59
N GLY A 43 18.39 -30.47 4.51
CA GLY A 43 19.11 -31.59 5.15
C GLY A 43 19.24 -32.85 4.30
N GLU A 44 18.56 -32.93 3.15
CA GLU A 44 18.57 -34.11 2.29
C GLU A 44 19.93 -34.29 1.59
N HIS A 45 20.37 -35.54 1.40
CA HIS A 45 21.66 -35.91 0.81
C HIS A 45 22.91 -35.37 1.54
N ASN A 46 22.82 -35.12 2.85
CA ASN A 46 23.94 -34.67 3.69
C ASN A 46 24.60 -33.35 3.29
N LYS A 47 24.02 -32.56 2.37
CA LYS A 47 24.55 -31.23 2.00
C LYS A 47 24.58 -30.28 3.21
N PHE A 48 23.51 -30.33 4.01
CA PHE A 48 23.43 -29.69 5.32
C PHE A 48 23.11 -30.75 6.38
N GLY A 49 23.96 -31.77 6.52
CA GLY A 49 23.83 -32.76 7.60
C GLY A 49 23.92 -32.13 9.00
N VAL A 50 23.57 -32.88 10.05
CA VAL A 50 23.39 -32.31 11.41
C VAL A 50 24.65 -31.63 11.96
N ASN A 51 25.85 -32.21 11.76
CA ASN A 51 27.10 -31.58 12.19
C ASN A 51 27.44 -30.34 11.34
N ARG A 52 27.14 -30.37 10.03
CA ARG A 52 27.33 -29.21 9.17
C ARG A 52 26.46 -28.03 9.61
N GLN A 53 25.24 -28.30 10.08
CA GLN A 53 24.39 -27.28 10.68
C GLN A 53 25.02 -26.70 11.95
N CYS A 54 25.62 -27.53 12.81
CA CYS A 54 26.36 -27.05 13.98
C CYS A 54 27.55 -26.17 13.60
N GLU A 55 28.32 -26.56 12.58
CA GLU A 55 29.45 -25.75 12.09
C GLU A 55 29.02 -24.37 11.58
N LEU A 56 27.87 -24.29 10.91
CA LEU A 56 27.34 -23.02 10.39
C LEU A 56 26.89 -22.06 11.50
N VAL A 57 26.48 -22.59 12.65
CA VAL A 57 25.95 -21.78 13.77
C VAL A 57 27.05 -21.43 14.77
N PHE A 58 27.94 -22.38 15.08
CA PHE A 58 28.91 -22.28 16.18
C PHE A 58 30.38 -22.34 15.75
N GLY A 59 30.64 -22.52 14.46
CA GLY A 59 31.98 -22.50 13.86
C GLY A 59 32.56 -23.89 13.58
N PRO A 60 33.68 -23.96 12.85
CA PRO A 60 34.31 -25.22 12.44
C PRO A 60 34.62 -26.14 13.62
N GLY A 61 34.31 -27.43 13.49
CA GLY A 61 34.56 -28.43 14.54
C GLY A 61 33.41 -28.64 15.54
N SER A 62 32.39 -27.78 15.53
CA SER A 62 31.17 -27.97 16.31
C SER A 62 30.37 -29.20 15.84
N LYS A 63 29.97 -30.06 16.78
CA LYS A 63 29.20 -31.28 16.52
C LYS A 63 27.89 -31.29 17.28
N VAL A 64 26.94 -32.10 16.83
CA VAL A 64 25.66 -32.27 17.53
C VAL A 64 25.86 -33.00 18.86
N CYS A 65 25.12 -32.58 19.87
CA CYS A 65 25.10 -33.25 21.17
C CYS A 65 24.20 -34.49 21.14
N PRO A 66 24.73 -35.70 21.44
CA PRO A 66 24.02 -36.97 21.22
C PRO A 66 22.84 -37.21 22.17
N TYR A 67 22.83 -36.57 23.35
CA TYR A 67 21.81 -36.76 24.39
C TYR A 67 20.62 -35.80 24.28
N MET A 68 20.65 -34.84 23.34
CA MET A 68 19.57 -33.86 23.19
C MET A 68 18.49 -34.34 22.21
N PRO A 69 17.21 -33.93 22.40
CA PRO A 69 16.13 -34.34 21.51
C PRO A 69 16.37 -33.95 20.04
N GLU A 70 16.31 -34.95 19.17
CA GLU A 70 16.47 -34.79 17.72
C GLU A 70 15.34 -33.95 17.10
N CYS A 71 15.63 -33.25 16.01
CA CYS A 71 14.71 -32.43 15.20
C CYS A 71 14.10 -31.20 15.92
N LYS A 72 13.96 -31.20 17.24
CA LYS A 72 13.30 -30.13 18.01
C LYS A 72 14.16 -28.87 18.12
N ARG A 73 15.41 -29.05 18.54
CA ARG A 73 16.39 -27.98 18.74
C ARG A 73 17.78 -28.48 18.37
N LEU A 74 18.52 -27.67 17.65
CA LEU A 74 19.90 -27.94 17.29
C LEU A 74 20.79 -27.56 18.47
N TRP A 75 21.29 -28.58 19.16
CA TRP A 75 22.22 -28.45 20.28
C TRP A 75 23.60 -28.90 19.83
N CYS A 76 24.58 -28.01 19.98
CA CYS A 76 25.92 -28.22 19.45
C CYS A 76 26.99 -27.96 20.50
N THR A 77 28.13 -28.62 20.34
CA THR A 77 29.36 -28.31 21.08
C THR A 77 29.99 -27.01 20.55
N THR A 78 30.74 -26.32 21.40
CA THR A 78 31.60 -25.21 20.96
C THR A 78 32.94 -25.76 20.43
N ALA A 79 33.80 -24.87 19.94
CA ALA A 79 35.17 -25.24 19.52
C ALA A 79 36.00 -25.87 20.65
N ALA A 80 35.62 -25.64 21.93
CA ALA A 80 36.23 -26.26 23.11
C ALA A 80 35.70 -27.68 23.41
N GLY A 81 34.79 -28.22 22.58
CA GLY A 81 34.25 -29.57 22.71
C GLY A 81 33.11 -29.69 23.73
N GLU A 82 32.92 -30.90 24.28
CA GLU A 82 31.85 -31.20 25.26
C GLU A 82 32.10 -30.58 26.65
N ILE A 83 33.32 -30.11 26.91
CA ILE A 83 33.76 -29.61 28.23
C ILE A 83 33.00 -28.32 28.62
N GLU A 84 32.65 -27.47 27.66
CA GLU A 84 31.85 -26.26 27.87
C GLU A 84 30.33 -26.51 27.81
N GLY A 85 29.91 -27.76 27.63
CA GLY A 85 28.51 -28.15 27.48
C GLY A 85 27.90 -27.76 26.12
N CYS A 86 26.61 -28.06 25.97
CA CYS A 86 25.88 -27.85 24.73
C CYS A 86 25.22 -26.47 24.67
N ARG A 87 25.35 -25.80 23.52
CA ARG A 87 24.70 -24.52 23.24
C ARG A 87 23.68 -24.67 22.10
N THR A 88 22.67 -23.80 22.09
CA THR A 88 21.65 -23.75 21.04
C THR A 88 21.25 -22.31 20.76
N GLN A 89 20.86 -22.03 19.51
CA GLN A 89 20.16 -20.79 19.14
C GLN A 89 18.65 -21.04 18.95
N HIS A 90 18.12 -22.11 19.56
CA HIS A 90 16.69 -22.47 19.58
C HIS A 90 16.06 -22.79 18.23
N MET A 91 16.86 -23.04 17.19
CA MET A 91 16.41 -23.48 15.87
C MET A 91 16.19 -24.99 15.85
N PRO A 92 15.19 -25.53 15.13
CA PRO A 92 15.08 -26.97 14.87
C PRO A 92 16.16 -27.43 13.88
N TRP A 93 16.33 -28.75 13.74
CA TRP A 93 17.20 -29.30 12.68
C TRP A 93 16.54 -29.06 11.33
N ALA A 94 17.33 -28.86 10.28
CA ALA A 94 16.81 -28.61 8.95
C ALA A 94 15.94 -29.78 8.46
N ASP A 95 14.87 -29.47 7.74
CA ASP A 95 14.02 -30.49 7.11
C ASP A 95 14.85 -31.37 6.18
N GLY A 96 14.63 -32.69 6.24
CA GLY A 96 15.39 -33.71 5.51
C GLY A 96 16.64 -34.24 6.22
N THR A 97 17.03 -33.69 7.37
CA THR A 97 18.17 -34.18 8.17
C THR A 97 17.87 -35.57 8.74
N GLU A 98 18.81 -36.50 8.69
CA GLU A 98 18.67 -37.84 9.27
C GLU A 98 18.49 -37.77 10.80
N CYS A 99 17.62 -38.63 11.33
CA CYS A 99 17.32 -38.74 12.76
C CYS A 99 16.98 -40.19 13.13
N GLY A 100 16.98 -40.52 14.42
CA GLY A 100 16.58 -41.83 14.94
C GLY A 100 17.62 -42.92 14.74
N GLY A 101 18.89 -42.54 14.58
CA GLY A 101 20.02 -43.44 14.32
C GLY A 101 19.91 -44.19 12.99
N ASN A 102 20.24 -45.49 12.98
CA ASN A 102 20.24 -46.37 11.79
C ASN A 102 18.83 -46.69 11.21
N LYS A 103 17.81 -45.91 11.55
CA LYS A 103 16.45 -46.06 11.05
C LYS A 103 16.26 -45.03 9.96
N LYS A 104 15.72 -45.41 8.79
CA LYS A 104 15.42 -44.51 7.65
C LYS A 104 14.35 -43.46 8.01
N LYS A 105 14.71 -42.49 8.86
CA LYS A 105 13.88 -41.42 9.39
C LYS A 105 14.56 -40.07 9.17
N TYR A 106 13.76 -39.02 9.06
CA TYR A 106 14.24 -37.68 8.75
C TYR A 106 13.42 -36.63 9.51
N CYS A 107 14.04 -35.50 9.83
CA CYS A 107 13.39 -34.36 10.45
C CYS A 107 12.45 -33.67 9.44
N ILE A 108 11.20 -33.44 9.82
CA ILE A 108 10.22 -32.66 9.06
C ILE A 108 9.43 -31.78 10.03
N LYS A 109 9.48 -30.45 9.85
CA LYS A 109 8.83 -29.46 10.73
C LYS A 109 9.13 -29.66 12.22
N GLY A 110 10.35 -30.11 12.53
CA GLY A 110 10.82 -30.35 13.90
C GLY A 110 10.44 -31.70 14.51
N GLU A 111 9.89 -32.63 13.73
CA GLU A 111 9.58 -34.01 14.17
C GLU A 111 10.42 -35.05 13.41
N CYS A 112 10.86 -36.11 14.10
CA CYS A 112 11.58 -37.23 13.48
C CYS A 112 10.59 -38.26 12.89
N VAL A 113 10.37 -38.22 11.58
CA VAL A 113 9.34 -39.03 10.89
C VAL A 113 9.95 -40.11 9.99
N SER A 114 9.21 -41.19 9.74
CA SER A 114 9.67 -42.29 8.87
C SER A 114 9.73 -41.88 7.38
N ARG A 115 10.58 -42.55 6.58
CA ARG A 115 10.64 -42.32 5.12
C ARG A 115 9.30 -42.52 4.40
N ASN A 116 8.42 -43.37 4.91
CA ASN A 116 7.07 -43.57 4.34
C ASN A 116 6.15 -42.38 4.68
N SER A 117 6.21 -41.88 5.92
CA SER A 117 5.56 -40.63 6.32
C SER A 117 6.12 -39.42 5.55
N MET A 118 7.38 -39.49 5.13
CA MET A 118 8.07 -38.48 4.33
C MET A 118 7.60 -38.45 2.86
N LYS A 119 7.36 -39.61 2.24
CA LYS A 119 6.83 -39.72 0.86
C LYS A 119 5.37 -39.33 0.74
N ASN A 120 4.59 -39.42 1.82
CA ASN A 120 3.16 -39.09 1.83
C ASN A 120 2.87 -37.59 1.99
N THR A 121 3.88 -36.73 1.89
CA THR A 121 3.73 -35.26 1.96
C THR A 121 3.69 -34.67 0.56
N LYS A 122 2.63 -34.95 -0.21
CA LYS A 122 2.40 -34.24 -1.47
C LYS A 122 2.16 -32.75 -1.18
N PRO A 123 2.79 -31.82 -1.91
CA PRO A 123 2.45 -30.41 -1.83
C PRO A 123 0.95 -30.23 -2.08
N VAL A 124 0.30 -29.47 -1.22
CA VAL A 124 -1.08 -29.02 -1.44
C VAL A 124 -1.02 -27.52 -1.58
N ASP A 125 -1.34 -27.04 -2.77
CA ASP A 125 -1.40 -25.62 -3.08
C ASP A 125 -2.58 -24.97 -2.34
N GLY A 126 -2.40 -23.72 -1.95
CA GLY A 126 -3.40 -22.96 -1.24
C GLY A 126 -4.56 -22.53 -2.15
N GLY A 127 -5.77 -22.59 -1.62
CA GLY A 127 -6.97 -22.06 -2.28
C GLY A 127 -7.60 -20.91 -1.49
N TRP A 128 -8.18 -19.95 -2.23
CA TRP A 128 -8.87 -18.81 -1.64
C TRP A 128 -10.15 -19.25 -0.95
N GLY A 129 -10.31 -18.85 0.30
CA GLY A 129 -11.58 -18.88 0.99
C GLY A 129 -12.57 -17.84 0.47
N PRO A 130 -13.81 -17.89 0.97
CA PRO A 130 -14.81 -16.90 0.63
C PRO A 130 -14.35 -15.50 1.03
N TRP A 131 -14.82 -14.51 0.29
CA TRP A 131 -14.69 -13.12 0.68
C TRP A 131 -15.42 -12.88 1.99
N GLN A 132 -14.77 -12.15 2.89
CA GLN A 132 -15.40 -11.58 4.08
C GLN A 132 -16.42 -10.51 3.67
N GLU A 133 -17.22 -10.11 4.65
CA GLU A 133 -18.14 -8.99 4.50
C GLU A 133 -17.40 -7.68 4.19
N TRP A 134 -18.11 -6.78 3.53
CA TRP A 134 -17.60 -5.44 3.26
C TRP A 134 -17.49 -4.63 4.55
N SER A 135 -16.42 -3.84 4.68
CA SER A 135 -16.26 -2.85 5.74
C SER A 135 -17.36 -1.80 5.69
N SER A 136 -17.47 -0.97 6.72
CA SER A 136 -18.20 0.30 6.61
C SER A 136 -17.61 1.16 5.47
N CYS A 137 -18.47 2.00 4.88
CA CYS A 137 -18.03 2.97 3.88
C CYS A 137 -17.16 4.03 4.56
N SER A 138 -16.05 4.42 3.93
CA SER A 138 -15.15 5.46 4.44
C SER A 138 -15.77 6.86 4.48
N ARG A 139 -16.84 7.08 3.70
CA ARG A 139 -17.55 8.37 3.60
C ARG A 139 -19.06 8.16 3.63
N THR A 140 -19.78 9.19 4.01
CA THR A 140 -21.25 9.21 4.03
C THR A 140 -21.87 9.82 2.78
N CYS A 141 -21.08 10.53 1.96
CA CYS A 141 -21.45 11.16 0.69
C CYS A 141 -20.19 11.41 -0.17
N GLY A 142 -20.40 11.78 -1.43
CA GLY A 142 -19.39 12.22 -2.40
C GLY A 142 -18.41 11.12 -2.82
N GLY A 143 -18.79 9.84 -2.69
CA GLY A 143 -17.96 8.71 -3.10
C GLY A 143 -16.97 8.25 -2.04
N GLY A 144 -17.37 7.28 -1.22
CA GLY A 144 -16.48 6.55 -0.30
C GLY A 144 -16.04 5.20 -0.84
N ILE A 145 -15.23 4.49 -0.05
CA ILE A 145 -14.71 3.16 -0.36
C ILE A 145 -15.06 2.17 0.75
N GLN A 146 -15.46 0.97 0.34
CA GLN A 146 -15.53 -0.22 1.19
C GLN A 146 -14.42 -1.19 0.80
N LYS A 147 -13.89 -1.89 1.80
CA LYS A 147 -12.86 -2.91 1.66
C LYS A 147 -13.42 -4.26 2.10
N ARG A 148 -13.05 -5.34 1.44
CA ARG A 148 -13.20 -6.70 1.95
C ARG A 148 -11.94 -7.52 1.71
N GLU A 149 -11.79 -8.58 2.47
CA GLU A 149 -10.62 -9.46 2.40
C GLU A 149 -11.03 -10.92 2.26
N ARG A 150 -10.12 -11.75 1.79
CA ARG A 150 -10.24 -13.21 1.83
C ARG A 150 -8.94 -13.82 2.33
N PHE A 151 -8.99 -15.09 2.70
CA PHE A 151 -7.84 -15.80 3.25
C PHE A 151 -7.46 -16.99 2.38
N CYS A 152 -6.16 -17.30 2.31
CA CYS A 152 -5.66 -18.46 1.56
C CYS A 152 -5.69 -19.70 2.46
N ASN A 153 -6.89 -20.20 2.73
CA ASN A 153 -7.13 -21.28 3.70
C ASN A 153 -8.11 -22.36 3.22
N PHE A 154 -8.53 -22.36 1.95
CA PHE A 154 -9.46 -23.33 1.36
C PHE A 154 -8.90 -23.98 0.08
N PRO A 155 -7.91 -24.90 0.17
CA PRO A 155 -7.25 -25.38 1.40
C PRO A 155 -6.08 -24.47 1.82
N THR A 156 -5.58 -24.67 3.04
CA THR A 156 -4.34 -23.99 3.48
C THR A 156 -3.13 -24.65 2.80
N PRO A 157 -2.18 -23.87 2.25
CA PRO A 157 -1.01 -24.44 1.60
C PRO A 157 -0.16 -25.24 2.59
N VAL A 158 0.15 -26.49 2.25
CA VAL A 158 0.97 -27.38 3.08
C VAL A 158 2.02 -28.12 2.26
N HIS A 159 3.04 -28.62 2.95
CA HIS A 159 4.12 -29.42 2.36
C HIS A 159 4.86 -28.75 1.19
N GLY A 160 5.00 -27.43 1.24
CA GLY A 160 5.66 -26.65 0.18
C GLY A 160 4.77 -26.34 -1.02
N GLY A 161 3.45 -26.51 -0.90
CA GLY A 161 2.50 -26.04 -1.91
C GLY A 161 2.49 -24.52 -2.04
N ASN A 162 2.11 -24.05 -3.22
CA ASN A 162 2.09 -22.64 -3.60
C ASN A 162 1.08 -21.85 -2.76
N TYR A 163 1.39 -20.60 -2.47
CA TYR A 163 0.39 -19.68 -1.91
C TYR A 163 -0.61 -19.26 -2.99
N CYS A 164 -1.81 -18.84 -2.58
CA CYS A 164 -2.87 -18.45 -3.50
C CYS A 164 -2.45 -17.29 -4.41
N LEU A 165 -2.76 -17.43 -5.70
CA LEU A 165 -2.54 -16.38 -6.70
C LEU A 165 -3.73 -15.43 -6.81
N GLY A 166 -3.46 -14.14 -6.99
CA GLY A 166 -4.46 -13.07 -7.13
C GLY A 166 -4.69 -12.25 -5.86
N ASN A 167 -5.66 -11.34 -5.93
CA ASN A 167 -5.84 -10.32 -4.89
C ASN A 167 -6.47 -10.88 -3.61
N ARG A 168 -5.84 -10.61 -2.47
CA ARG A 168 -6.38 -10.92 -1.13
C ARG A 168 -7.44 -9.92 -0.67
N THR A 169 -7.40 -8.72 -1.22
CA THR A 169 -8.22 -7.57 -0.84
C THR A 169 -8.97 -7.06 -2.06
N GLN A 170 -10.21 -6.63 -1.84
CA GLN A 170 -11.02 -5.99 -2.86
C GLN A 170 -11.59 -4.69 -2.31
N TYR A 171 -11.74 -3.71 -3.21
CA TYR A 171 -12.32 -2.40 -2.93
C TYR A 171 -13.52 -2.17 -3.85
N LYS A 172 -14.49 -1.42 -3.37
CA LYS A 172 -15.61 -0.92 -4.19
C LYS A 172 -16.03 0.46 -3.69
N THR A 173 -16.69 1.22 -4.57
CA THR A 173 -17.29 2.50 -4.22
C THR A 173 -18.59 2.34 -3.48
N CYS A 174 -18.91 3.33 -2.67
CA CYS A 174 -20.07 3.37 -1.79
C CYS A 174 -20.46 4.84 -1.57
N GLN A 175 -21.71 5.11 -1.18
CA GLN A 175 -22.20 6.45 -0.81
C GLN A 175 -21.87 7.53 -1.87
N ARG A 176 -22.30 7.25 -3.11
CA ARG A 176 -22.00 8.02 -4.33
C ARG A 176 -22.84 9.30 -4.49
N GLN A 177 -23.85 9.48 -3.66
CA GLN A 177 -24.65 10.70 -3.65
C GLN A 177 -23.78 11.90 -3.27
N GLU A 178 -23.97 13.03 -3.96
CA GLU A 178 -23.23 14.26 -3.66
C GLU A 178 -23.41 14.71 -2.22
N CYS A 179 -22.38 15.37 -1.68
CA CYS A 179 -22.45 15.94 -0.35
C CYS A 179 -23.32 17.21 -0.34
N PRO A 180 -24.04 17.51 0.76
CA PRO A 180 -24.81 18.74 0.89
C PRO A 180 -23.93 20.00 0.70
N PRO A 181 -24.43 21.06 0.06
CA PRO A 181 -23.66 22.24 -0.34
C PRO A 181 -23.25 23.20 0.79
N HIS A 182 -23.37 22.83 2.07
CA HIS A 182 -23.16 23.76 3.18
C HIS A 182 -21.67 23.95 3.51
N ASN A 183 -21.07 25.07 3.08
CA ASN A 183 -19.71 25.54 3.41
C ASN A 183 -18.64 24.42 3.43
N ALA A 184 -18.78 23.45 2.52
CA ALA A 184 -18.07 22.19 2.60
C ALA A 184 -16.68 22.36 1.99
N LEU A 185 -15.70 22.65 2.85
CA LEU A 185 -14.30 22.34 2.57
C LEU A 185 -14.21 20.99 1.83
N ASP A 186 -13.40 20.91 0.77
CA ASP A 186 -13.12 19.64 0.10
C ASP A 186 -12.72 18.58 1.14
N PHE A 187 -13.02 17.31 0.89
CA PHE A 187 -12.81 16.23 1.84
C PHE A 187 -11.34 16.12 2.29
N ARG A 188 -10.39 16.51 1.42
CA ARG A 188 -8.98 16.63 1.80
C ARG A 188 -8.70 17.85 2.70
N ALA A 189 -9.36 18.97 2.45
CA ALA A 189 -9.27 20.15 3.29
C ALA A 189 -9.85 19.88 4.70
N LEU A 190 -10.94 19.12 4.81
CA LEU A 190 -11.46 18.65 6.10
C LEU A 190 -10.40 17.83 6.86
N GLN A 191 -9.69 16.95 6.17
CA GLN A 191 -8.61 16.17 6.78
C GLN A 191 -7.47 17.07 7.28
N CYS A 192 -7.00 18.05 6.51
CA CYS A 192 -6.02 19.02 7.00
C CYS A 192 -6.56 19.82 8.20
N SER A 193 -7.79 20.33 8.13
CA SER A 193 -8.39 21.13 9.21
C SER A 193 -8.57 20.38 10.53
N SER A 194 -8.62 19.03 10.48
CA SER A 194 -8.64 18.22 11.70
C SER A 194 -7.37 18.36 12.55
N HIS A 195 -6.29 18.89 11.95
CA HIS A 195 -5.02 19.22 12.60
C HIS A 195 -4.90 20.70 12.99
N ASP A 196 -5.94 21.52 12.80
CA ASP A 196 -5.91 22.93 13.18
C ASP A 196 -5.56 23.11 14.66
N ARG A 197 -4.83 24.18 14.98
CA ARG A 197 -4.26 24.48 16.31
C ARG A 197 -3.22 23.45 16.81
N HIS A 198 -2.80 22.51 15.96
CA HIS A 198 -1.69 21.60 16.25
C HIS A 198 -0.46 22.02 15.44
N HIS A 199 0.44 22.76 16.07
CA HIS A 199 1.66 23.28 15.44
C HIS A 199 2.83 22.27 15.37
N TYR A 200 2.70 21.11 16.02
CA TYR A 200 3.70 20.02 16.05
C TYR A 200 5.12 20.43 16.47
N ASN A 201 5.28 21.52 17.24
CA ASN A 201 6.58 22.10 17.57
C ASN A 201 7.44 22.45 16.35
N ILE A 202 6.81 22.72 15.20
CA ILE A 202 7.51 23.10 13.98
C ILE A 202 7.94 24.57 14.09
N PRO A 203 9.25 24.89 13.95
CA PRO A 203 9.72 26.27 14.01
C PRO A 203 9.06 27.14 12.93
N GLY A 204 8.51 28.29 13.34
CA GLY A 204 7.86 29.25 12.44
C GLY A 204 6.39 28.98 12.11
N VAL A 205 5.80 27.90 12.64
CA VAL A 205 4.36 27.65 12.56
C VAL A 205 3.65 28.26 13.78
N PRO A 206 2.62 29.12 13.59
CA PRO A 206 1.90 29.74 14.70
C PRO A 206 1.10 28.73 15.53
N GLN A 207 0.83 29.04 16.79
CA GLN A 207 0.09 28.13 17.68
C GLN A 207 -1.37 27.95 17.25
N ASP A 208 -1.98 28.99 16.69
CA ASP A 208 -3.33 29.00 16.11
C ASP A 208 -3.33 28.64 14.62
N VAL A 209 -2.38 27.79 14.20
CA VAL A 209 -2.23 27.32 12.83
C VAL A 209 -3.53 26.79 12.22
N LYS A 210 -3.81 27.21 10.98
CA LYS A 210 -4.80 26.63 10.09
C LYS A 210 -4.11 25.89 8.95
N TRP A 211 -4.48 24.63 8.76
CA TRP A 211 -3.88 23.76 7.77
C TRP A 211 -4.74 23.67 6.51
N HIS A 212 -4.12 23.87 5.37
CA HIS A 212 -4.77 23.81 4.06
C HIS A 212 -4.14 22.74 3.17
N PRO A 213 -4.89 22.07 2.29
CA PRO A 213 -4.35 21.01 1.46
C PRO A 213 -3.32 21.53 0.44
N LYS A 214 -2.26 20.76 0.22
CA LYS A 214 -1.23 21.04 -0.80
C LYS A 214 -1.37 20.06 -1.96
N TYR A 215 -1.65 20.58 -3.16
CA TYR A 215 -1.73 19.78 -4.40
C TYR A 215 -0.56 20.05 -5.35
N VAL A 216 -0.17 21.32 -5.52
CA VAL A 216 0.89 21.73 -6.45
C VAL A 216 2.25 21.28 -5.95
N GLY A 217 3.07 20.69 -6.83
CA GLY A 217 4.43 20.24 -6.52
C GLY A 217 4.52 18.87 -5.84
N ILE A 218 3.39 18.15 -5.69
CA ILE A 218 3.37 16.79 -5.15
C ILE A 218 3.52 15.78 -6.29
N ALA A 219 4.49 14.87 -6.17
CA ALA A 219 4.71 13.81 -7.14
C ALA A 219 3.47 12.91 -7.28
N PRO A 220 3.15 12.39 -8.49
CA PRO A 220 1.96 11.56 -8.74
C PRO A 220 1.78 10.40 -7.75
N LYS A 221 2.86 9.70 -7.40
CA LYS A 221 2.86 8.58 -6.45
C LYS A 221 2.51 8.98 -5.01
N ASP A 222 2.70 10.25 -4.65
CA ASP A 222 2.51 10.78 -3.31
C ASP A 222 1.19 11.56 -3.17
N ARG A 223 0.38 11.66 -4.24
CA ARG A 223 -0.90 12.41 -4.26
C ARG A 223 -1.93 11.92 -3.24
N CYS A 224 -1.82 10.68 -2.75
CA CYS A 224 -2.70 10.11 -1.74
C CYS A 224 -2.11 10.13 -0.32
N LYS A 225 -1.06 10.92 -0.11
CA LYS A 225 -0.59 11.34 1.22
C LYS A 225 -1.26 12.66 1.61
N LEU A 226 -1.38 12.92 2.90
CA LEU A 226 -1.95 14.17 3.40
C LEU A 226 -0.85 15.23 3.55
N PHE A 227 -0.56 15.94 2.46
CA PHE A 227 0.28 17.14 2.52
C PHE A 227 -0.56 18.38 2.79
N CYS A 228 -0.16 19.15 3.80
CA CYS A 228 -0.82 20.39 4.16
C CYS A 228 0.21 21.55 4.23
N THR A 229 -0.27 22.77 4.01
CA THR A 229 0.47 24.03 4.12
C THR A 229 -0.19 24.94 5.17
N VAL A 230 0.54 25.97 5.59
CA VAL A 230 0.08 27.01 6.51
C VAL A 230 0.12 28.36 5.80
N GLY A 231 -1.03 29.03 5.73
CA GLY A 231 -1.16 30.33 5.07
C GLY A 231 -0.68 30.33 3.62
N THR A 232 0.06 31.37 3.23
CA THR A 232 0.65 31.53 1.88
C THR A 232 2.07 30.97 1.76
N SER A 233 2.56 30.24 2.76
CA SER A 233 3.91 29.69 2.74
C SER A 233 4.09 28.66 1.62
N SER A 234 5.26 28.67 0.98
CA SER A 234 5.66 27.63 0.02
C SER A 234 6.01 26.31 0.72
N ALA A 235 6.29 26.34 2.03
CA ALA A 235 6.57 25.16 2.83
C ALA A 235 5.31 24.30 2.98
N TYR A 236 5.48 22.99 2.89
CA TYR A 236 4.41 22.01 3.07
C TYR A 236 4.90 20.85 3.93
N TYR A 237 3.97 20.20 4.61
CA TYR A 237 4.24 19.23 5.66
C TYR A 237 3.38 17.98 5.44
N LEU A 238 3.97 16.81 5.71
CA LEU A 238 3.27 15.53 5.65
C LEU A 238 2.59 15.28 7.00
N LEU A 239 1.27 15.44 7.07
CA LEU A 239 0.51 15.22 8.31
C LEU A 239 0.02 13.77 8.46
N ALA A 240 -0.16 13.05 7.35
CA ALA A 240 -0.48 11.62 7.37
C ALA A 240 0.05 10.88 6.12
N GLU A 241 0.51 9.64 6.32
CA GLU A 241 1.03 8.75 5.25
C GLU A 241 -0.02 8.36 4.21
N LYS A 242 -1.31 8.47 4.55
CA LYS A 242 -2.43 8.20 3.64
C LYS A 242 -3.59 9.12 3.99
N VAL A 243 -4.22 9.71 2.96
CA VAL A 243 -5.55 10.29 3.11
C VAL A 243 -6.59 9.19 3.27
N THR A 244 -7.76 9.53 3.82
CA THR A 244 -8.89 8.62 3.94
C THR A 244 -9.31 8.09 2.56
N ASP A 245 -9.58 6.79 2.44
CA ASP A 245 -10.01 6.19 1.18
C ASP A 245 -11.26 6.88 0.63
N GLY A 246 -11.30 7.13 -0.68
CA GLY A 246 -12.35 7.91 -1.34
C GLY A 246 -12.07 9.41 -1.40
N THR A 247 -10.95 9.90 -0.87
CA THR A 247 -10.50 11.28 -1.11
C THR A 247 -10.04 11.43 -2.55
N VAL A 248 -10.46 12.48 -3.24
CA VAL A 248 -10.03 12.78 -4.61
C VAL A 248 -8.51 13.04 -4.64
N CYS A 249 -7.81 12.56 -5.67
CA CYS A 249 -6.36 12.62 -5.77
C CYS A 249 -5.80 14.03 -5.99
N GLY A 250 -6.58 14.92 -6.63
CA GLY A 250 -6.18 16.27 -6.98
C GLY A 250 -7.38 17.13 -7.42
N PRO A 251 -7.17 18.43 -7.66
CA PRO A 251 -8.26 19.34 -7.98
C PRO A 251 -8.84 19.14 -9.40
N ASP A 252 -8.03 18.66 -10.35
CA ASP A 252 -8.39 18.55 -11.77
C ASP A 252 -8.63 17.08 -12.22
N THR A 253 -9.05 16.22 -11.28
CA THR A 253 -9.21 14.79 -11.54
C THR A 253 -10.33 14.21 -10.71
N ASP A 254 -11.05 13.24 -11.25
CA ASP A 254 -12.04 12.45 -10.52
C ASP A 254 -11.42 11.21 -9.86
N ASP A 255 -10.11 10.98 -10.04
CA ASP A 255 -9.40 9.82 -9.50
C ASP A 255 -9.44 9.81 -7.97
N MET A 256 -9.58 8.63 -7.38
CA MET A 256 -9.76 8.46 -5.94
C MET A 256 -8.60 7.76 -5.28
N CYS A 257 -8.27 8.19 -4.07
CA CYS A 257 -7.31 7.53 -3.22
C CYS A 257 -7.89 6.26 -2.62
N VAL A 258 -7.25 5.12 -2.87
CA VAL A 258 -7.60 3.81 -2.32
C VAL A 258 -6.34 3.15 -1.77
N ASN A 259 -6.30 2.94 -0.46
CA ASN A 259 -5.16 2.38 0.26
C ASN A 259 -3.84 3.14 -0.01
N GLY A 260 -3.91 4.46 -0.14
CA GLY A 260 -2.75 5.33 -0.39
C GLY A 260 -2.25 5.34 -1.84
N ARG A 261 -2.99 4.75 -2.78
CA ARG A 261 -2.73 4.83 -4.23
C ARG A 261 -3.84 5.60 -4.92
N CYS A 262 -3.47 6.39 -5.93
CA CYS A 262 -4.43 7.06 -6.78
C CYS A 262 -4.96 6.09 -7.83
N ILE A 263 -6.26 5.80 -7.80
CA ILE A 263 -6.92 4.85 -8.69
C ILE A 263 -7.85 5.62 -9.63
N PRO A 264 -7.85 5.32 -10.94
CA PRO A 264 -8.74 5.97 -11.90
C PRO A 264 -10.20 5.87 -11.47
N SER A 265 -10.94 6.96 -11.60
CA SER A 265 -12.39 7.00 -11.42
C SER A 265 -13.02 8.08 -12.29
N GLY A 266 -14.34 7.97 -12.47
CA GLY A 266 -15.15 8.95 -13.19
C GLY A 266 -15.85 9.90 -12.24
N CYS A 267 -16.44 10.95 -12.80
CA CYS A 267 -17.25 11.94 -12.09
C CYS A 267 -18.51 11.35 -11.40
N ASP A 268 -18.83 10.09 -11.68
CA ASP A 268 -19.95 9.34 -11.09
C ASP A 268 -19.56 8.63 -9.77
N HIS A 269 -18.38 8.97 -9.25
CA HIS A 269 -17.80 8.40 -8.04
C HIS A 269 -17.63 6.87 -8.10
N ASN A 270 -17.39 6.32 -9.30
CA ASN A 270 -17.13 4.90 -9.52
C ASN A 270 -15.67 4.64 -9.86
N LEU A 271 -15.05 3.69 -9.14
CA LEU A 271 -13.70 3.22 -9.45
C LEU A 271 -13.68 2.60 -10.85
N TYR A 272 -12.65 2.97 -11.61
CA TYR A 272 -12.41 2.56 -12.99
C TYR A 272 -13.52 2.96 -13.98
N SER A 273 -14.37 3.91 -13.61
CA SER A 273 -15.30 4.56 -14.54
C SER A 273 -14.55 5.55 -15.42
N ASN A 274 -14.94 5.64 -16.69
CA ASN A 274 -14.39 6.58 -17.66
C ASN A 274 -15.36 7.74 -17.97
N VAL A 275 -16.45 7.84 -17.22
CA VAL A 275 -17.44 8.91 -17.37
C VAL A 275 -16.83 10.22 -16.88
N LYS A 276 -16.98 11.28 -17.68
CA LYS A 276 -16.43 12.62 -17.38
C LYS A 276 -17.55 13.64 -17.34
N LEU A 277 -17.26 14.77 -16.70
CA LEU A 277 -18.12 15.96 -16.78
C LEU A 277 -18.15 16.46 -18.23
N ASP A 278 -19.34 16.86 -18.67
CA ASP A 278 -19.50 17.63 -19.90
C ASP A 278 -19.15 19.12 -19.65
N MET A 279 -19.27 19.97 -20.68
CA MET A 279 -18.98 21.40 -20.54
C MET A 279 -19.94 22.13 -19.59
N CYS A 280 -21.09 21.52 -19.29
CA CYS A 280 -22.08 22.03 -18.36
C CYS A 280 -21.81 21.60 -16.92
N GLY A 281 -20.78 20.80 -16.66
CA GLY A 281 -20.50 20.26 -15.33
C GLY A 281 -21.46 19.12 -14.96
N VAL A 282 -22.12 18.51 -15.94
CA VAL A 282 -22.99 17.35 -15.74
C VAL A 282 -22.21 16.08 -16.04
N CYS A 283 -22.18 15.16 -15.09
CA CYS A 283 -21.48 13.89 -15.25
C CYS A 283 -22.15 13.01 -16.31
N GLY A 284 -21.42 12.68 -17.38
CA GLY A 284 -21.96 11.95 -18.52
C GLY A 284 -22.99 12.75 -19.34
N GLY A 285 -23.00 14.08 -19.20
CA GLY A 285 -23.88 14.96 -19.95
C GLY A 285 -23.50 15.09 -21.42
N ASP A 286 -24.38 15.73 -22.18
CA ASP A 286 -24.30 15.91 -23.64
C ASP A 286 -24.11 17.38 -24.06
N ASN A 287 -23.79 18.26 -23.11
CA ASN A 287 -23.68 19.71 -23.27
C ASN A 287 -25.01 20.45 -23.55
N SER A 288 -26.16 19.84 -23.28
CA SER A 288 -27.47 20.47 -23.56
C SER A 288 -28.04 21.31 -22.41
N THR A 289 -27.50 21.17 -21.20
CA THR A 289 -28.08 21.77 -19.97
C THR A 289 -27.60 23.18 -19.66
N CYS A 290 -26.64 23.70 -20.44
CA CYS A 290 -26.05 25.02 -20.25
C CYS A 290 -25.89 25.75 -21.58
N GLU A 291 -25.66 27.06 -21.51
CA GLU A 291 -25.34 27.90 -22.66
C GLU A 291 -23.92 28.45 -22.56
N ILE A 292 -23.26 28.65 -23.71
CA ILE A 292 -21.90 29.17 -23.75
C ILE A 292 -21.95 30.70 -23.73
N LYS A 293 -21.34 31.32 -22.71
CA LYS A 293 -21.08 32.77 -22.67
C LYS A 293 -19.65 33.07 -23.09
N LYS A 294 -19.47 34.00 -24.03
CA LYS A 294 -18.15 34.47 -24.50
C LYS A 294 -18.08 35.99 -24.43
N GLY A 295 -16.90 36.51 -24.13
CA GLY A 295 -16.64 37.95 -24.08
C GLY A 295 -15.17 38.26 -24.22
N THR A 296 -14.85 39.52 -24.47
CA THR A 296 -13.49 40.05 -24.53
C THR A 296 -13.42 41.39 -23.81
N PHE A 297 -12.34 41.65 -23.09
CA PHE A 297 -12.15 42.86 -22.32
C PHE A 297 -10.84 43.54 -22.72
N ASN A 298 -10.91 44.77 -23.22
CA ASN A 298 -9.77 45.52 -23.75
C ASN A 298 -9.61 46.93 -23.14
N ARG A 299 -10.43 47.30 -22.15
CA ARG A 299 -10.41 48.66 -21.56
C ARG A 299 -9.64 48.63 -20.25
N THR A 300 -8.44 49.20 -20.21
CA THR A 300 -7.59 49.20 -19.03
C THR A 300 -7.47 50.59 -18.41
N SER A 301 -7.64 50.67 -17.10
CA SER A 301 -7.29 51.84 -16.27
C SER A 301 -6.21 51.44 -15.26
N TYR A 302 -5.49 52.42 -14.71
CA TYR A 302 -4.47 52.15 -13.70
C TYR A 302 -5.12 51.56 -12.43
N GLY A 303 -4.66 50.38 -12.01
CA GLY A 303 -5.20 49.62 -10.87
C GLY A 303 -5.92 48.34 -11.29
N TYR A 304 -6.72 47.78 -10.38
CA TYR A 304 -7.53 46.60 -10.66
C TYR A 304 -8.73 46.97 -11.52
N ASN A 305 -8.91 46.25 -12.63
CA ASN A 305 -10.05 46.40 -13.53
C ASN A 305 -10.93 45.16 -13.39
N GLU A 306 -12.22 45.35 -13.17
CA GLU A 306 -13.18 44.23 -13.18
C GLU A 306 -13.40 43.76 -14.63
N VAL A 307 -13.01 42.51 -14.90
CA VAL A 307 -13.06 41.93 -16.25
C VAL A 307 -14.38 41.22 -16.50
N VAL A 308 -14.76 40.31 -15.59
CA VAL A 308 -15.97 39.51 -15.65
C VAL A 308 -16.30 38.99 -14.26
N ILE A 309 -17.58 39.03 -13.89
CA ILE A 309 -18.10 38.28 -12.75
C ILE A 309 -18.53 36.91 -13.26
N ILE A 310 -18.01 35.85 -12.64
CA ILE A 310 -18.38 34.46 -12.96
C ILE A 310 -19.59 34.11 -12.07
N PRO A 311 -20.80 33.91 -12.64
CA PRO A 311 -21.95 33.53 -11.84
C PRO A 311 -21.76 32.16 -11.18
N GLU A 312 -22.36 31.96 -10.01
CA GLU A 312 -22.46 30.65 -9.38
C GLU A 312 -23.10 29.63 -10.34
N GLY A 313 -22.56 28.40 -10.37
CA GLY A 313 -23.00 27.35 -11.28
C GLY A 313 -22.37 27.40 -12.68
N SER A 314 -21.52 28.39 -12.97
CA SER A 314 -20.72 28.40 -14.20
C SER A 314 -19.72 27.24 -14.21
N SER A 315 -19.62 26.54 -15.33
CA SER A 315 -18.71 25.41 -15.55
C SER A 315 -17.88 25.62 -16.83
N TYR A 316 -16.79 24.86 -16.97
CA TYR A 316 -15.88 24.94 -18.12
C TYR A 316 -15.39 26.37 -18.44
N ILE A 317 -14.90 27.07 -17.41
CA ILE A 317 -14.45 28.47 -17.49
C ILE A 317 -13.04 28.54 -18.08
N ASP A 318 -12.88 29.26 -19.18
CA ASP A 318 -11.58 29.53 -19.84
C ASP A 318 -11.35 31.04 -19.97
N ILE A 319 -10.42 31.56 -19.18
CA ILE A 319 -10.02 32.98 -19.23
C ILE A 319 -8.57 33.07 -19.69
N LYS A 320 -8.37 33.74 -20.82
CA LYS A 320 -7.06 33.92 -21.44
C LYS A 320 -6.72 35.41 -21.54
N GLN A 321 -5.54 35.76 -21.03
CA GLN A 321 -4.94 37.07 -21.26
C GLN A 321 -3.98 36.96 -22.45
N TYR A 322 -4.08 37.92 -23.37
CA TYR A 322 -3.13 38.09 -24.46
C TYR A 322 -2.40 39.41 -24.30
N GLY A 323 -1.08 39.39 -24.43
CA GLY A 323 -0.29 40.61 -24.35
C GLY A 323 -0.53 41.54 -25.55
N TYR A 324 -0.25 42.82 -25.34
CA TYR A 324 -0.43 43.85 -26.37
C TYR A 324 0.37 43.49 -27.63
N MET A 325 -0.30 43.43 -28.79
CA MET A 325 0.31 43.04 -30.09
C MET A 325 1.01 41.67 -30.07
N GLY A 326 0.59 40.74 -29.21
CA GLY A 326 1.20 39.41 -29.11
C GLY A 326 2.59 39.42 -28.46
N THR A 327 2.94 40.48 -27.73
CA THR A 327 4.17 40.53 -26.94
C THR A 327 3.99 39.75 -25.64
N ASN A 328 5.04 39.05 -25.19
CA ASN A 328 5.03 38.30 -23.93
C ASN A 328 5.47 39.17 -22.73
N ARG A 329 5.47 40.51 -22.90
CA ARG A 329 5.97 41.48 -21.93
C ARG A 329 4.93 42.58 -21.75
N ASP A 330 3.82 42.25 -21.11
CA ASP A 330 2.86 43.21 -20.60
C ASP A 330 2.84 43.16 -19.06
N ASP A 331 2.76 44.33 -18.43
CA ASP A 331 2.71 44.47 -16.96
C ASP A 331 1.28 44.25 -16.40
N ASN A 332 0.41 43.61 -17.18
CA ASN A 332 -0.95 43.29 -16.78
C ASN A 332 -0.99 41.85 -16.26
N TYR A 333 -1.77 41.61 -15.20
CA TYR A 333 -1.93 40.28 -14.62
C TYR A 333 -3.38 40.04 -14.26
N LEU A 334 -3.86 38.83 -14.50
CA LEU A 334 -5.16 38.39 -14.00
C LEU A 334 -5.06 38.08 -12.50
N GLY A 335 -6.03 38.60 -11.75
CA GLY A 335 -6.25 38.24 -10.35
C GLY A 335 -7.70 37.79 -10.17
N THR A 336 -7.90 36.84 -9.26
CA THR A 336 -9.23 36.39 -8.84
C THR A 336 -9.52 36.93 -7.45
N VAL A 337 -10.72 37.44 -7.24
CA VAL A 337 -11.24 37.83 -5.94
C VAL A 337 -12.52 37.05 -5.70
N ASP A 338 -12.65 36.44 -4.52
CA ASP A 338 -13.90 35.84 -4.10
C ASP A 338 -14.84 36.94 -3.59
N ILE A 339 -16.05 36.98 -4.11
CA ILE A 339 -17.06 38.03 -3.83
C ILE A 339 -18.17 37.47 -2.92
N SER A 340 -17.97 36.27 -2.37
CA SER A 340 -18.90 35.56 -1.49
C SER A 340 -19.19 36.27 -0.16
#